data_AF-A0A7J4AZ91-F1
#
_entry.id   AF-A0A7J4AZ91-F1
#
_cell.length_a   1.000
_cell.length_b   1.000
_cell.length_c   1.000
_cell.angle_alpha   90.00
_cell.angle_beta   90.00
_cell.angle_gamma   90.00
#
_symmetry.space_group_name_H-M   'P 1'
#
loop_
_entity.id
_entity.type
_entity.pdbx_description
1 polymer ?
#
loop_
_entity_poly.entity_id
_entity_poly.type
_entity_poly.pdbx_seq_one_letter_code
_entity_poly.pdbx_strand_id
1 'polypeptide(L)'
;MSVYHGDLFKRKSTGGKKTPYRSKRKYEMGRPPTLTKIGDENEIKKIRVKGGGLKIRVVQAAYANIAVEKGKVVKAKILDVIENPANREFGRMKIITKGAVIKTEVGNAIVTSKPGSDGVVNAKLISAE
;
A
#
# COMPACT_ATOMS: atom_id res chain seq x y z
N MET A 1 -8.79 -9.54 18.92
CA MET A 1 -7.79 -9.01 17.95
C MET A 1 -7.70 -9.98 16.78
N SER A 2 -8.20 -9.59 15.61
CA SER A 2 -8.20 -10.45 14.41
C SER A 2 -6.81 -10.65 13.83
N VAL A 3 -5.97 -9.61 13.80
CA VAL A 3 -4.61 -9.67 13.22
C VAL A 3 -3.53 -9.61 14.31
N TYR A 4 -2.66 -10.61 14.35
CA TYR A 4 -1.58 -10.78 15.34
C TYR A 4 -0.23 -10.98 14.64
N HIS A 5 0.78 -10.20 14.99
CA HIS A 5 2.09 -10.22 14.33
C HIS A 5 3.19 -10.92 15.15
N GLY A 6 2.89 -11.41 16.36
CA GLY A 6 3.85 -12.18 17.16
C GLY A 6 4.07 -13.60 16.63
N ASP A 7 5.16 -14.22 17.04
CA ASP A 7 5.55 -15.58 16.67
C ASP A 7 5.13 -16.64 17.73
N LEU A 8 4.50 -16.20 18.83
CA LEU A 8 4.15 -17.04 19.98
C LEU A 8 3.31 -18.28 19.61
N PHE A 9 2.46 -18.14 18.60
CA PHE A 9 1.59 -19.21 18.11
C PHE A 9 2.15 -19.91 16.86
N LYS A 10 3.33 -19.51 16.37
CA LYS A 10 3.99 -20.15 15.22
C LYS A 10 4.81 -21.35 15.69
N ARG A 11 5.15 -22.24 14.76
CA ARG A 11 6.06 -23.37 15.02
C ARG A 11 7.51 -22.90 15.19
N LYS A 12 8.36 -23.75 15.76
CA LYS A 12 9.82 -23.56 15.75
C LYS A 12 10.33 -23.72 14.31
N SER A 13 11.53 -23.19 14.03
CA SER A 13 12.22 -23.42 12.75
C SER A 13 12.41 -24.92 12.46
N THR A 14 12.60 -25.74 13.49
CA THR A 14 12.69 -27.21 13.41
C THR A 14 11.34 -27.92 13.23
N GLY A 15 10.21 -27.20 13.15
CA GLY A 15 8.87 -27.78 13.00
C GLY A 15 8.17 -28.17 14.30
N GLY A 16 8.88 -28.21 15.43
CA GLY A 16 8.30 -28.49 16.74
C GLY A 16 7.20 -27.49 17.14
N LYS A 17 6.13 -27.99 17.78
CA LYS A 17 5.02 -27.16 18.29
C LYS A 17 5.52 -26.29 19.46
N LYS A 18 5.26 -24.98 19.41
CA LYS A 18 5.51 -24.07 20.55
C LYS A 18 4.28 -24.06 21.46
N THR A 19 4.51 -24.01 22.76
CA THR A 19 3.46 -23.77 23.76
C THR A 19 3.45 -22.28 24.11
N PRO A 20 2.33 -21.56 23.92
CA PRO A 20 2.26 -20.14 24.26
C PRO A 20 2.30 -19.95 25.78
N TYR A 21 3.28 -19.21 26.29
CA TYR A 21 3.44 -18.93 27.73
C TYR A 21 2.61 -17.74 28.23
N ARG A 22 1.94 -17.00 27.33
CA ARG A 22 1.13 -15.81 27.65
C ARG A 22 0.03 -15.55 26.63
N SER A 23 -0.85 -14.62 26.95
CA SER A 23 -1.87 -14.10 26.02
C SER A 23 -1.33 -13.03 25.05
N LYS A 24 -2.12 -12.73 24.02
CA LYS A 24 -1.83 -11.71 22.99
C LYS A 24 -1.77 -10.31 23.62
N ARG A 25 -0.76 -9.51 23.28
CA ARG A 25 -0.61 -8.14 23.82
C ARG A 25 -0.98 -7.06 22.79
N LYS A 26 -1.40 -5.90 23.28
CA LYS A 26 -1.83 -4.75 22.45
C LYS A 26 -0.74 -4.26 21.48
N TYR A 27 0.53 -4.36 21.86
CA TYR A 27 1.65 -3.93 21.01
C TYR A 27 1.96 -4.89 19.86
N GLU A 28 1.39 -6.10 19.85
CA GLU A 28 1.56 -7.12 18.81
C GLU A 28 0.40 -7.12 17.80
N MET A 29 -0.53 -6.19 17.97
CA MET A 29 -1.72 -6.04 17.14
C MET A 29 -1.34 -5.52 15.75
N GLY A 30 -1.78 -6.25 14.72
CA GLY A 30 -1.75 -5.76 13.34
C GLY A 30 -3.04 -5.07 12.94
N ARG A 31 -3.15 -4.70 11.66
CA ARG A 31 -4.37 -4.15 11.06
C ARG A 31 -4.57 -4.78 9.68
N PRO A 32 -5.83 -4.90 9.21
CA PRO A 32 -6.08 -5.32 7.84
C PRO A 32 -5.46 -4.35 6.82
N PRO A 33 -5.15 -4.86 5.61
CA PRO A 33 -4.69 -4.03 4.50
C PRO A 33 -5.81 -3.07 4.06
N THR A 34 -5.43 -1.92 3.49
CA THR A 34 -6.41 -0.94 2.99
C THR A 34 -6.86 -1.18 1.57
N LEU A 35 -6.09 -1.93 0.77
CA LEU A 35 -6.38 -2.23 -0.63
C LEU A 35 -6.85 -0.98 -1.40
N THR A 36 -5.96 0.01 -1.51
CA THR A 36 -6.26 1.32 -2.10
C THR A 36 -6.79 1.15 -3.52
N LYS A 37 -7.99 1.66 -3.80
CA LYS A 37 -8.64 1.57 -5.11
C LYS A 37 -8.55 2.89 -5.87
N ILE A 38 -8.80 2.83 -7.18
CA ILE A 38 -9.08 4.03 -7.97
C ILE A 38 -10.49 4.53 -7.62
N GLY A 39 -10.65 5.83 -7.47
CA GLY A 39 -11.94 6.51 -7.25
C GLY A 39 -11.94 7.90 -7.86
N ASP A 40 -13.07 8.60 -7.78
CA ASP A 40 -13.22 9.95 -8.33
C ASP A 40 -12.48 11.01 -7.49
N GLU A 41 -12.39 10.78 -6.19
CA GLU A 41 -11.73 11.66 -5.23
C GLU A 41 -10.70 10.90 -4.38
N ASN A 42 -9.78 11.65 -3.77
CA ASN A 42 -8.80 11.11 -2.84
C ASN A 42 -9.43 10.94 -1.45
N GLU A 43 -9.87 9.73 -1.11
CA GLU A 43 -10.35 9.42 0.23
C GLU A 43 -9.18 9.01 1.15
N ILE A 44 -8.97 9.79 2.21
CA ILE A 44 -7.85 9.61 3.14
C ILE A 44 -8.37 9.35 4.56
N LYS A 45 -7.89 8.26 5.17
CA LYS A 45 -8.21 7.90 6.56
C LYS A 45 -7.00 8.08 7.48
N LYS A 46 -7.16 8.93 8.50
CA LYS A 46 -6.16 9.11 9.57
C LYS A 46 -6.36 8.06 10.66
N ILE A 47 -5.29 7.37 11.04
CA ILE A 47 -5.33 6.32 12.06
C ILE A 47 -4.29 6.57 13.14
N ARG A 48 -4.74 6.65 14.40
CA ARG A 48 -3.84 6.72 15.56
C ARG A 48 -3.09 5.41 15.76
N VAL A 49 -1.78 5.52 15.95
CA VAL A 49 -0.87 4.42 16.28
C VAL A 49 -0.34 4.53 17.72
N LYS A 50 0.44 3.53 18.15
CA LYS A 50 1.07 3.52 19.47
C LYS A 50 1.96 4.77 19.63
N GLY A 51 1.97 5.36 20.81
CA GLY A 51 2.78 6.56 21.10
C GLY A 51 2.18 7.87 20.58
N GLY A 52 0.95 7.86 20.06
CA GLY A 52 0.22 9.06 19.68
C GLY A 52 0.43 9.58 18.26
N GLY A 53 1.32 8.94 17.49
CA GLY A 53 1.48 9.24 16.07
C GLY A 53 0.22 8.95 15.24
N LEU A 54 0.17 9.54 14.05
CA LEU A 54 -0.88 9.33 13.07
C LEU A 54 -0.27 8.70 11.82
N LYS A 55 -0.91 7.65 11.30
CA LYS A 55 -0.64 7.15 9.93
C LYS A 55 -1.78 7.58 9.02
N ILE A 56 -1.41 8.00 7.83
CA ILE A 56 -2.35 8.46 6.81
C ILE A 56 -2.50 7.33 5.80
N ARG A 57 -3.71 6.83 5.62
CA ARG A 57 -3.99 5.74 4.68
C ARG A 57 -4.87 6.24 3.54
N VAL A 58 -4.42 6.06 2.32
CA VAL A 58 -5.25 6.31 1.14
C VAL A 58 -6.18 5.11 0.94
N VAL A 59 -7.50 5.35 0.96
CA VAL A 59 -8.54 4.35 0.69
C VAL A 59 -8.88 4.37 -0.79
N GLN A 60 -9.10 5.57 -1.34
CA GLN A 60 -9.31 5.81 -2.77
C GLN A 60 -8.31 6.85 -3.28
N ALA A 61 -7.79 6.63 -4.48
CA ALA A 61 -6.87 7.55 -5.14
C ALA A 61 -7.38 7.90 -6.54
N ALA A 62 -7.58 9.19 -6.78
CA ALA A 62 -7.92 9.76 -8.08
C ALA A 62 -6.69 10.31 -8.81
N TYR A 63 -5.71 10.81 -8.06
CA TYR A 63 -4.53 11.49 -8.60
C TYR A 63 -3.23 10.87 -8.09
N ALA A 64 -2.21 10.88 -8.95
CA ALA A 64 -0.84 10.55 -8.60
C ALA A 64 0.10 11.72 -8.91
N ASN A 65 1.14 11.88 -8.10
CA ASN A 65 2.25 12.76 -8.41
C ASN A 65 3.29 11.97 -9.21
N ILE A 66 3.47 12.33 -10.48
CA ILE A 66 4.36 11.63 -11.39
C ILE A 66 5.64 12.44 -11.56
N ALA A 67 6.77 11.84 -11.20
CA ALA A 67 8.07 12.36 -11.54
C ALA A 67 8.35 12.09 -13.03
N VAL A 68 8.39 13.17 -13.81
CA VAL A 68 8.82 13.20 -15.21
C VAL A 68 10.35 13.37 -15.23
N GLU A 69 10.96 13.10 -16.39
CA GLU A 69 12.38 13.38 -16.60
C GLU A 69 12.73 14.85 -16.28
N LYS A 70 13.96 15.06 -15.81
CA LYS A 70 14.51 16.39 -15.47
C LYS A 70 13.86 17.06 -14.26
N GLY A 71 13.40 16.28 -13.27
CA GLY A 71 13.02 16.78 -11.94
C GLY A 71 11.66 17.49 -11.88
N LYS A 72 10.87 17.46 -12.96
CA LYS A 72 9.51 17.99 -12.97
C LYS A 72 8.54 16.96 -12.39
N VAL A 73 7.64 17.41 -11.51
CA VAL A 73 6.58 16.58 -10.96
C VAL A 73 5.24 17.11 -11.44
N VAL A 74 4.45 16.25 -12.08
CA VAL A 74 3.12 16.58 -12.59
C VAL A 74 2.09 15.78 -11.82
N LYS A 75 1.03 16.46 -11.37
CA LYS A 75 -0.15 15.79 -10.82
C LYS A 75 -1.04 15.36 -11.98
N ALA A 76 -1.26 14.07 -12.13
CA ALA A 76 -2.07 13.50 -13.22
C ALA A 76 -3.15 12.58 -12.66
N LYS A 77 -4.26 12.45 -13.40
CA LYS A 77 -5.33 11.53 -13.04
C LYS A 77 -4.91 10.08 -13.30
N ILE A 78 -5.28 9.18 -12.39
CA ILE A 78 -5.08 7.73 -12.54
C ILE A 78 -6.29 7.18 -13.30
N LEU A 79 -6.04 6.55 -14.44
CA LEU A 79 -7.09 5.98 -15.30
C LEU A 79 -7.30 4.50 -14.98
N ASP A 80 -6.20 3.74 -14.91
CA ASP A 80 -6.27 2.31 -14.63
C ASP A 80 -5.00 1.75 -14.00
N VAL A 81 -5.08 0.53 -13.46
CA VAL A 81 -3.91 -0.25 -13.03
C VAL A 81 -3.66 -1.35 -14.07
N ILE A 82 -2.52 -1.30 -14.75
CA ILE A 82 -2.20 -2.27 -15.81
C ILE A 82 -1.71 -3.57 -15.17
N GLU A 83 -0.70 -3.45 -14.30
CA GLU A 83 -0.03 -4.60 -13.73
C GLU A 83 0.34 -4.34 -12.27
N ASN A 84 0.30 -5.39 -11.47
CA ASN A 84 0.78 -5.36 -10.12
C ASN A 84 1.71 -6.56 -9.85
N PRO A 85 3.00 -6.35 -9.56
CA PRO A 85 3.95 -7.44 -9.36
C PRO A 85 3.66 -8.28 -8.11
N ALA A 86 2.87 -7.75 -7.15
CA ALA A 86 2.54 -8.48 -5.93
C ALA A 86 1.49 -9.58 -6.17
N ASN A 87 0.51 -9.33 -7.05
CA ASN A 87 -0.54 -10.29 -7.41
C ASN A 87 -1.26 -9.80 -8.67
N ARG A 88 -1.45 -10.69 -9.66
CA ARG A 88 -2.21 -10.40 -10.89
C ARG A 88 -3.66 -9.97 -10.62
N GLU A 89 -4.30 -10.53 -9.59
CA GLU A 89 -5.67 -10.17 -9.24
C GLU A 89 -5.80 -8.72 -8.76
N PHE A 90 -4.73 -8.14 -8.21
CA PHE A 90 -4.72 -6.73 -7.82
C PHE A 90 -4.76 -5.80 -9.04
N GLY A 91 -4.24 -6.22 -10.19
CA GLY A 91 -4.45 -5.49 -11.45
C GLY A 91 -5.94 -5.46 -11.83
N ARG A 92 -6.61 -6.62 -11.79
CA ARG A 92 -8.04 -6.75 -12.13
C ARG A 92 -8.96 -5.96 -11.20
N MET A 93 -8.68 -6.02 -9.90
CA MET A 93 -9.42 -5.28 -8.88
C MET A 93 -9.05 -3.78 -8.82
N LYS A 94 -8.10 -3.32 -9.64
CA LYS A 94 -7.59 -1.95 -9.68
C LYS A 94 -7.04 -1.47 -8.33
N ILE A 95 -6.25 -2.34 -7.69
CA ILE A 95 -5.62 -2.07 -6.39
C ILE A 95 -4.21 -1.51 -6.59
N ILE A 96 -3.97 -0.35 -5.98
CA ILE A 96 -2.70 0.36 -6.04
C ILE A 96 -1.83 -0.06 -4.86
N THR A 97 -0.66 -0.62 -5.16
CA THR A 97 0.39 -0.92 -4.19
C THR A 97 1.72 -0.34 -4.66
N LYS A 98 2.72 -0.32 -3.77
CA LYS A 98 4.10 -0.02 -4.17
C LYS A 98 4.52 -0.99 -5.28
N GLY A 99 5.09 -0.46 -6.36
CA GLY A 99 5.53 -1.21 -7.54
C GLY A 99 4.44 -1.47 -8.58
N ALA A 100 3.18 -1.06 -8.35
CA ALA A 100 2.13 -1.20 -9.36
C ALA A 100 2.40 -0.29 -10.57
N VAL A 101 2.10 -0.79 -11.77
CA VAL A 101 2.13 -0.04 -13.02
C VAL A 101 0.75 0.56 -13.26
N ILE A 102 0.69 1.88 -13.25
CA ILE A 102 -0.55 2.66 -13.43
C ILE A 102 -0.55 3.36 -14.79
N LYS A 103 -1.73 3.41 -15.41
CA LYS A 103 -2.00 4.21 -16.61
C LYS A 103 -2.50 5.59 -16.17
N THR A 104 -1.84 6.63 -16.63
CA THR A 104 -2.17 8.03 -16.29
C THR A 104 -2.27 8.87 -17.56
N GLU A 105 -2.76 10.09 -17.45
CA GLU A 105 -2.90 11.03 -18.58
C GLU A 105 -1.56 11.35 -19.28
N VAL A 106 -0.45 11.28 -18.53
CA VAL A 106 0.90 11.61 -19.03
C VAL A 106 1.60 10.37 -19.62
N GLY A 107 1.17 9.17 -19.25
CA GLY A 107 1.78 7.91 -19.69
C GLY A 107 1.70 6.81 -18.62
N ASN A 108 2.42 5.72 -18.86
CA ASN A 108 2.52 4.62 -17.90
C ASN A 108 3.56 4.97 -16.82
N ALA A 109 3.22 4.71 -15.56
CA ALA A 109 4.09 5.05 -14.44
C ALA A 109 4.14 3.93 -13.38
N ILE A 110 5.28 3.77 -12.72
CA ILE A 110 5.48 2.83 -11.61
C ILE A 110 5.30 3.57 -10.29
N VAL A 111 4.44 3.06 -9.42
CA VAL A 111 4.20 3.60 -8.09
C VAL A 111 5.40 3.32 -7.17
N THR A 112 5.98 4.35 -6.58
CA THR A 112 7.15 4.25 -5.68
C THR A 112 6.78 4.35 -4.20
N SER A 113 5.70 5.07 -3.87
CA SER A 113 5.23 5.25 -2.49
C SER A 113 4.47 4.04 -1.94
N LYS A 114 4.20 4.03 -0.63
CA LYS A 114 3.30 3.07 0.02
C LYS A 114 2.00 3.77 0.45
N PRO A 115 0.94 3.74 -0.38
CA PRO A 115 -0.27 4.54 -0.14
C PRO A 115 -0.99 4.22 1.18
N GLY A 116 -0.88 2.99 1.68
CA GLY A 116 -1.48 2.57 2.94
C GLY A 116 -0.77 3.07 4.21
N SER A 117 0.35 3.78 4.10
CA SER A 117 1.07 4.37 5.24
C SER A 117 1.46 5.83 5.05
N ASP A 118 1.85 6.20 3.83
CA ASP A 118 2.48 7.49 3.54
C ASP A 118 1.42 8.56 3.23
N GLY A 119 0.21 8.14 2.85
CA GLY A 119 -0.91 9.04 2.56
C GLY A 119 -0.89 9.67 1.18
N VAL A 120 0.07 9.31 0.33
CA VAL A 120 0.25 9.86 -1.02
C VAL A 120 0.55 8.76 -2.04
N VAL A 121 0.16 8.99 -3.29
CA VAL A 121 0.52 8.15 -4.44
C VAL A 121 1.54 8.91 -5.29
N ASN A 122 2.80 8.49 -5.18
CA ASN A 122 3.89 9.00 -6.00
C ASN A 122 4.31 7.91 -6.99
N ALA A 123 4.58 8.32 -8.22
CA ALA A 123 4.99 7.42 -9.29
C ALA A 123 6.12 8.02 -10.13
N LYS A 124 6.84 7.15 -10.85
CA LYS A 124 7.86 7.52 -11.82
C LYS A 124 7.41 7.05 -13.20
N LEU A 125 7.54 7.91 -14.21
CA LEU A 125 7.20 7.57 -15.59
C LEU A 125 8.10 6.41 -16.08
N ILE A 126 7.51 5.42 -16.75
CA ILE A 126 8.26 4.39 -17.47
C ILE A 126 8.66 5.01 -18.80
N SER A 127 9.95 5.29 -18.99
CA SER A 127 10.45 5.65 -20.32
C SER A 127 10.12 4.49 -21.26
N ALA A 128 9.43 4.78 -22.36
CA ALA A 128 9.39 3.85 -23.48
C ALA A 128 10.80 3.82 -24.06
N GLU A 129 11.54 2.74 -23.80
CA GLU A 129 12.57 2.30 -24.75
C GLU A 129 11.90 1.83 -26.04
#